data_AF-A0A525CIF6-F1
#
_entry.id   AF-A0A525CIF6-F1
#
_cell.length_a   1.000
_cell.length_b   1.000
_cell.length_c   1.000
_cell.angle_alpha   90.00
_cell.angle_beta   90.00
_cell.angle_gamma   90.00
#
_symmetry.space_group_name_H-M   'P 1'
#
loop_
_entity.id
_entity.type
_entity.pdbx_description
1 polymer ?
#
loop_
_entity_poly.entity_id
_entity_poly.type
_entity_poly.pdbx_seq_one_letter_code
_entity_poly.pdbx_strand_id
1 'polypeptide(L)'
;MPYSIYRTLTFLILLAALLVPFETRSVCAQEQNNEPPQEVETREFEGFILAVATVAEREYEVKLSYQGNTLVDEESWIVDPMGSVEILEDFPRQGCRTMNFSIFSGGAHCCTIMYMITLDGENTHVTEVHLENSSMELIDIDGDGQWEANVIDWSFAYYFLDEDHNLCYACSPGFARYLVYTDQGWRANAPGEFPQIYMDTIATQYNEHDAAHAIRLAYYTLMAGGGQDKARNTLEELLPPEWQDVVDTLFADIVEAVEGYAPMRVLELE
;
A
#
# COMPACT_ATOMS: atom_id res chain seq x y z
N MET A 1 -26.91 7.10 -55.28
CA MET A 1 -25.89 6.99 -56.35
C MET A 1 -24.64 6.38 -55.74
N PRO A 2 -24.23 5.16 -56.13
CA PRO A 2 -23.02 4.53 -55.61
C PRO A 2 -21.89 4.47 -56.67
N TYR A 3 -20.66 4.77 -56.25
CA TYR A 3 -19.40 4.37 -56.90
C TYR A 3 -18.49 3.93 -55.74
N SER A 4 -18.02 2.69 -55.56
CA SER A 4 -17.46 1.66 -56.45
C SER A 4 -15.95 1.86 -56.75
N ILE A 5 -15.14 0.95 -56.18
CA ILE A 5 -13.98 0.22 -56.74
C ILE A 5 -12.53 0.64 -56.38
N TYR A 6 -11.88 -0.29 -55.63
CA TYR A 6 -10.50 -0.88 -55.66
C TYR A 6 -9.23 0.00 -55.72
N ARG A 7 -8.23 -0.33 -54.87
CA ARG A 7 -7.06 -1.17 -55.27
C ARG A 7 -6.06 -1.43 -54.13
N THR A 8 -5.79 -2.71 -53.95
CA THR A 8 -4.62 -3.36 -53.34
C THR A 8 -3.33 -2.95 -54.05
N LEU A 9 -2.22 -2.75 -53.32
CA LEU A 9 -0.87 -2.96 -53.87
C LEU A 9 0.14 -3.30 -52.77
N THR A 10 0.49 -4.58 -52.74
CA THR A 10 1.67 -5.15 -52.10
C THR A 10 2.91 -4.72 -52.88
N PHE A 11 3.96 -4.22 -52.20
CA PHE A 11 5.30 -4.17 -52.78
C PHE A 11 6.35 -4.65 -51.77
N LEU A 12 6.87 -5.83 -52.08
CA LEU A 12 8.05 -6.45 -51.52
C LEU A 12 9.23 -5.99 -52.41
N ILE A 13 10.27 -5.36 -51.85
CA ILE A 13 11.57 -5.27 -52.49
C ILE A 13 12.65 -5.61 -51.47
N LEU A 14 13.22 -6.80 -51.66
CA LEU A 14 14.54 -7.20 -51.21
C LEU A 14 15.59 -6.49 -52.08
N LEU A 15 16.60 -5.87 -51.48
CA LEU A 15 17.93 -5.85 -52.08
C LEU A 15 19.01 -5.87 -50.99
N ALA A 16 19.93 -6.82 -51.15
CA ALA A 16 21.01 -7.12 -50.24
C ALA A 16 22.31 -6.39 -50.60
N ALA A 17 23.10 -6.19 -49.55
CA ALA A 17 24.57 -6.12 -49.49
C ALA A 17 25.29 -4.93 -50.12
N LEU A 18 26.04 -4.20 -49.27
CA LEU A 18 27.48 -4.00 -49.44
C LEU A 18 28.15 -3.61 -48.10
N LEU A 19 29.31 -4.20 -47.91
CA LEU A 19 30.17 -4.26 -46.72
C LEU A 19 30.92 -2.95 -46.45
N VAL A 20 31.03 -2.54 -45.17
CA VAL A 20 32.27 -2.01 -44.58
C VAL A 20 32.28 -2.37 -43.07
N PRO A 21 33.27 -3.11 -42.55
CA PRO A 21 33.48 -3.23 -41.11
C PRO A 21 34.29 -2.02 -40.64
N PHE A 22 33.69 -1.15 -39.84
CA PHE A 22 34.44 -0.15 -39.07
C PHE A 22 34.65 -0.70 -37.67
N GLU A 23 35.84 -1.27 -37.44
CA GLU A 23 36.33 -1.56 -36.09
C GLU A 23 36.73 -0.23 -35.42
N THR A 24 35.77 0.45 -34.79
CA THR A 24 36.11 1.40 -33.73
C THR A 24 36.26 0.62 -32.43
N ARG A 25 37.51 0.29 -32.08
CA ARG A 25 37.88 -0.02 -30.70
C ARG A 25 37.60 1.21 -29.85
N SER A 26 36.39 1.29 -29.31
CA SER A 26 36.10 2.16 -28.17
C SER A 26 36.74 1.51 -26.95
N VAL A 27 37.97 1.93 -26.65
CA VAL A 27 38.56 1.76 -25.33
C VAL A 27 37.84 2.77 -24.43
N CYS A 28 36.59 2.48 -24.08
CA CYS A 28 36.02 3.02 -22.86
C CYS A 28 36.68 2.22 -21.74
N ALA A 29 37.71 2.82 -21.14
CA ALA A 29 38.14 2.41 -19.83
C ALA A 29 36.88 2.39 -18.96
N GLN A 30 36.44 1.20 -18.54
CA GLN A 30 35.62 1.08 -17.36
C GLN A 30 36.50 1.60 -16.24
N GLU A 31 36.32 2.86 -15.87
CA GLU A 31 36.63 3.28 -14.51
C GLU A 31 35.89 2.28 -13.64
N GLN A 32 36.64 1.33 -13.08
CA GLN A 32 36.20 0.60 -11.92
C GLN A 32 36.00 1.69 -10.87
N ASN A 33 34.75 2.15 -10.77
CA ASN A 33 34.26 2.89 -9.62
C ASN A 33 34.62 2.01 -8.43
N ASN A 34 35.76 2.30 -7.81
CA ASN A 34 36.09 1.81 -6.48
C ASN A 34 35.17 2.58 -5.54
N GLU A 35 33.89 2.23 -5.59
CA GLU A 35 32.96 2.66 -4.56
C GLU A 35 33.53 2.17 -3.23
N PRO A 36 33.61 3.05 -2.23
CA PRO A 36 34.08 2.66 -0.91
C PRO A 36 33.25 1.44 -0.42
N PRO A 37 33.86 0.56 0.38
CA PRO A 37 33.14 -0.61 0.89
C PRO A 37 31.85 -0.16 1.58
N GLN A 38 30.72 -0.65 1.07
CA GLN A 38 29.41 -0.44 1.67
C GLN A 38 29.43 -1.03 3.08
N GLU A 39 29.06 -0.23 4.08
CA GLU A 39 28.83 -0.75 5.43
C GLU A 39 27.51 -1.51 5.40
N VAL A 40 27.59 -2.81 5.71
CA VAL A 40 26.44 -3.72 5.74
C VAL A 40 26.17 -4.08 7.18
N GLU A 41 25.00 -3.68 7.67
CA GLU A 41 24.48 -4.11 8.96
C GLU A 41 23.56 -5.32 8.76
N THR A 42 23.59 -6.25 9.72
CA THR A 42 22.75 -7.46 9.66
C THR A 42 22.02 -7.70 10.97
N ARG A 43 20.80 -8.21 10.87
CA ARG A 43 19.97 -8.65 12.00
C ARG A 43 19.41 -10.04 11.70
N GLU A 44 19.53 -10.94 12.68
CA GLU A 44 18.95 -12.27 12.61
C GLU A 44 17.68 -12.35 13.48
N PHE A 45 16.66 -13.05 12.98
CA PHE A 45 15.44 -13.36 13.71
C PHE A 45 14.93 -14.73 13.29
N GLU A 46 15.15 -15.77 14.11
CA GLU A 46 14.60 -17.13 13.88
C GLU A 46 14.83 -17.69 12.46
N GLY A 47 16.04 -17.50 11.94
CA GLY A 47 16.44 -17.95 10.60
C GLY A 47 16.21 -16.93 9.48
N PHE A 48 15.51 -15.83 9.76
CA PHE A 48 15.48 -14.65 8.90
C PHE A 48 16.76 -13.84 9.06
N ILE A 49 17.26 -13.32 7.95
CA ILE A 49 18.41 -12.42 7.90
C ILE A 49 17.96 -11.15 7.20
N LEU A 50 17.90 -10.05 7.94
CA LEU A 50 17.77 -8.71 7.41
C LEU A 50 19.17 -8.12 7.23
N ALA A 51 19.53 -7.76 6.01
CA ALA A 51 20.77 -7.06 5.67
C ALA A 51 20.42 -5.67 5.12
N VAL A 52 21.09 -4.65 5.64
CA VAL A 52 20.93 -3.26 5.21
C VAL A 52 22.30 -2.72 4.85
N ALA A 53 22.47 -2.28 3.60
CA ALA A 53 23.70 -1.67 3.13
C ALA A 53 23.47 -0.17 2.88
N THR A 54 24.33 0.68 3.46
CA THR A 54 24.29 2.12 3.13
C THR A 54 25.00 2.35 1.80
N VAL A 55 24.26 2.77 0.78
CA VAL A 55 24.79 2.99 -0.58
C VAL A 55 25.13 4.45 -0.86
N ALA A 56 24.37 5.38 -0.28
CA ALA A 56 24.64 6.80 -0.29
C ALA A 56 24.07 7.50 0.96
N GLU A 57 24.21 8.82 1.06
CA GLU A 57 23.65 9.59 2.18
C GLU A 57 22.12 9.43 2.20
N ARG A 58 21.63 8.65 3.18
CA ARG A 58 20.20 8.34 3.38
C ARG A 58 19.60 7.48 2.25
N GLU A 59 20.42 6.66 1.60
CA GLU A 59 19.99 5.66 0.63
C GLU A 59 20.50 4.29 1.08
N TYR A 60 19.60 3.32 1.14
CA TYR A 60 19.88 1.99 1.71
C TYR A 60 19.38 0.89 0.76
N GLU A 61 20.20 -0.12 0.53
CA GLU A 61 19.74 -1.40 -0.03
C GLU A 61 19.29 -2.31 1.11
N VAL A 62 18.12 -2.92 0.98
CA VAL A 62 17.46 -3.72 2.01
C VAL A 62 17.17 -5.11 1.49
N LYS A 63 17.73 -6.12 2.16
CA LYS A 63 17.52 -7.53 1.81
C LYS A 63 17.01 -8.31 3.00
N LEU A 64 15.84 -8.93 2.87
CA LEU A 64 15.34 -9.93 3.80
C LEU A 64 15.45 -11.30 3.17
N SER A 65 16.12 -12.22 3.83
CA SER A 65 16.25 -13.60 3.35
C SER A 65 15.84 -14.61 4.42
N TYR A 66 15.31 -15.76 3.98
CA TYR A 66 14.98 -16.90 4.81
C TYR A 66 15.45 -18.19 4.13
N GLN A 67 16.21 -19.02 4.83
CA GLN A 67 16.75 -20.29 4.30
C GLN A 67 17.49 -20.18 2.95
N GLY A 68 18.11 -19.02 2.68
CA GLY A 68 18.83 -18.73 1.44
C GLY A 68 17.97 -18.16 0.32
N ASN A 69 16.65 -18.08 0.49
CA ASN A 69 15.73 -17.42 -0.43
C ASN A 69 15.60 -15.93 -0.06
N THR A 70 15.66 -15.05 -1.06
CA THR A 70 15.42 -13.61 -0.87
C THR A 70 13.93 -13.33 -0.96
N LEU A 71 13.36 -12.76 0.10
CA LEU A 71 11.95 -12.40 0.21
C LEU A 71 11.72 -10.91 -0.10
N VAL A 72 12.68 -10.06 0.28
CA VAL A 72 12.67 -8.62 0.04
C VAL A 72 14.02 -8.22 -0.55
N ASP A 73 14.00 -7.43 -1.62
CA ASP A 73 15.18 -6.82 -2.24
C ASP A 73 14.76 -5.44 -2.76
N GLU A 74 14.85 -4.45 -1.87
CA GLU A 74 14.25 -3.12 -2.07
C GLU A 74 15.24 -2.01 -1.69
N GLU A 75 14.94 -0.79 -2.10
CA GLU A 75 15.65 0.41 -1.68
C GLU A 75 14.83 1.19 -0.63
N SER A 76 15.51 1.73 0.37
CA SER A 76 14.93 2.69 1.32
C SER A 76 15.64 4.04 1.19
N TRP A 77 14.86 5.10 1.14
CA TRP A 77 15.34 6.47 1.10
C TRP A 77 14.99 7.16 2.42
N ILE A 78 15.84 8.03 2.95
CA ILE A 78 15.56 8.86 4.15
C ILE A 78 15.48 8.08 5.47
N VAL A 79 14.79 6.93 5.50
CA VAL A 79 14.58 6.06 6.65
C VAL A 79 15.64 4.97 6.65
N ASP A 80 16.44 4.93 7.72
CA ASP A 80 17.31 3.80 8.04
C ASP A 80 16.45 2.62 8.51
N PRO A 81 16.33 1.55 7.71
CA PRO A 81 15.50 0.41 8.06
C PRO A 81 16.01 -0.31 9.31
N MET A 82 17.33 -0.37 9.54
CA MET A 82 17.91 -1.04 10.69
C MET A 82 17.54 -0.31 12.00
N GLY A 83 17.47 1.01 11.96
CA GLY A 83 17.00 1.85 13.07
C GLY A 83 15.51 1.70 13.38
N SER A 84 14.72 1.12 12.47
CA SER A 84 13.28 0.88 12.64
C SER A 84 12.93 -0.55 13.06
N VAL A 85 13.93 -1.42 13.24
CA VAL A 85 13.68 -2.82 13.60
C VAL A 85 13.15 -2.92 15.03
N GLU A 86 11.97 -3.51 15.18
CA GLU A 86 11.40 -3.87 16.48
C GLU A 86 11.12 -5.36 16.56
N ILE A 87 11.38 -5.96 17.72
CA ILE A 87 11.00 -7.34 18.04
C ILE A 87 10.01 -7.29 19.19
N LEU A 88 8.80 -7.77 18.92
CA LEU A 88 7.67 -7.78 19.83
C LEU A 88 7.40 -9.21 20.29
N GLU A 89 7.44 -9.42 21.60
CA GLU A 89 7.10 -10.69 22.25
C GLU A 89 5.60 -10.68 22.62
N ASP A 90 4.94 -11.84 22.55
CA ASP A 90 3.50 -12.01 22.79
C ASP A 90 2.62 -11.12 21.89
N PHE A 91 3.07 -10.86 20.65
CA PHE A 91 2.37 -10.06 19.65
C PHE A 91 2.24 -10.80 18.30
N PRO A 92 1.06 -10.79 17.65
CA PRO A 92 -0.16 -10.03 18.02
C PRO A 92 -1.04 -10.68 19.09
N ARG A 93 -0.70 -11.89 19.53
CA ARG A 93 -1.34 -12.58 20.65
C ARG A 93 -0.31 -13.35 21.46
N GLN A 94 -0.71 -13.81 22.65
CA GLN A 94 0.17 -14.57 23.55
C GLN A 94 0.83 -15.77 22.84
N GLY A 95 2.14 -15.90 23.01
CA GLY A 95 2.94 -16.97 22.40
C GLY A 95 3.47 -16.65 21.00
N CYS A 96 3.00 -15.58 20.36
CA CYS A 96 3.55 -15.11 19.09
C CYS A 96 4.80 -14.25 19.31
N ARG A 97 5.67 -14.21 18.30
CA ARG A 97 6.82 -13.28 18.25
C ARG A 97 6.85 -12.62 16.89
N THR A 98 6.95 -11.29 16.85
CA THR A 98 6.96 -10.55 15.59
C THR A 98 8.18 -9.67 15.49
N MET A 99 8.93 -9.77 14.39
CA MET A 99 9.87 -8.74 13.99
C MET A 99 9.19 -7.84 12.97
N ASN A 100 9.30 -6.52 13.14
CA ASN A 100 8.89 -5.56 12.11
C ASN A 100 10.04 -4.63 11.77
N PHE A 101 9.98 -4.06 10.56
CA PHE A 101 10.83 -2.96 10.13
C PHE A 101 10.13 -2.20 9.01
N SER A 102 10.52 -0.95 8.78
CA SER A 102 9.94 -0.12 7.72
C SER A 102 10.99 0.32 6.72
N ILE A 103 10.57 0.44 5.47
CA ILE A 103 11.30 1.13 4.42
C ILE A 103 10.48 2.31 3.94
N PHE A 104 11.17 3.27 3.34
CA PHE A 104 10.55 4.37 2.64
C PHE A 104 10.93 4.29 1.17
N SER A 105 9.98 3.89 0.32
CA SER A 105 10.26 3.56 -1.08
C SER A 105 10.50 4.79 -1.97
N GLY A 106 10.40 6.00 -1.41
CA GLY A 106 10.44 7.26 -2.17
C GLY A 106 9.11 7.60 -2.84
N GLY A 107 8.91 8.88 -3.13
CA GLY A 107 7.69 9.41 -3.78
C GLY A 107 7.28 10.78 -3.24
N ALA A 108 6.48 11.54 -4.02
CA ALA A 108 5.96 12.85 -3.60
C ALA A 108 5.06 12.78 -2.35
N HIS A 109 4.50 11.58 -2.11
CA HIS A 109 3.59 11.25 -1.01
C HIS A 109 4.11 10.07 -0.19
N CYS A 110 5.44 9.99 -0.02
CA CYS A 110 6.06 9.34 1.12
C CYS A 110 5.65 7.88 1.41
N CYS A 111 5.55 7.03 0.38
CA CYS A 111 5.10 5.65 0.50
C CYS A 111 5.97 4.84 1.49
N THR A 112 5.46 4.72 2.71
CA THR A 112 6.08 3.89 3.76
C THR A 112 5.57 2.46 3.61
N ILE A 113 6.47 1.51 3.61
CA ILE A 113 6.15 0.08 3.58
C ILE A 113 6.69 -0.53 4.87
N MET A 114 5.84 -1.24 5.58
CA MET A 114 6.22 -2.00 6.77
C MET A 114 6.23 -3.49 6.45
N TYR A 115 7.29 -4.18 6.86
CA TYR A 115 7.37 -5.62 6.83
C TYR A 115 7.16 -6.16 8.23
N MET A 116 6.33 -7.20 8.37
CA MET A 116 6.07 -7.91 9.60
C MET A 116 6.34 -9.39 9.39
N ILE A 117 7.18 -9.97 10.24
CA ILE A 117 7.50 -11.39 10.27
C ILE A 117 6.97 -11.93 11.59
N THR A 118 5.82 -12.60 11.55
CA THR A 118 5.14 -13.12 12.74
C THR A 118 5.32 -14.64 12.82
N LEU A 119 5.84 -15.09 13.95
CA LEU A 119 5.98 -16.50 14.32
C LEU A 119 4.85 -16.86 15.28
N ASP A 120 4.07 -17.86 14.92
CA ASP A 120 2.93 -18.35 15.69
C ASP A 120 3.00 -19.88 15.80
N GLY A 121 3.75 -20.35 16.80
CA GLY A 121 4.06 -21.76 16.97
C GLY A 121 4.91 -22.31 15.82
N GLU A 122 4.34 -23.21 15.03
CA GLU A 122 4.98 -23.78 13.83
C GLU A 122 4.70 -22.97 12.55
N ASN A 123 3.79 -21.99 12.62
CA ASN A 123 3.45 -21.14 11.49
C ASN A 123 4.32 -19.89 11.46
N THR A 124 4.72 -19.48 10.25
CA THR A 124 5.46 -18.24 10.02
C THR A 124 4.75 -17.47 8.92
N HIS A 125 4.46 -16.19 9.19
CA HIS A 125 3.83 -15.29 8.24
C HIS A 125 4.72 -14.09 7.98
N VAL A 126 4.99 -13.81 6.71
CA VAL A 126 5.69 -12.59 6.30
C VAL A 126 4.70 -11.73 5.54
N THR A 127 4.43 -10.53 6.07
CA THR A 127 3.45 -9.60 5.53
C THR A 127 4.12 -8.27 5.23
N GLU A 128 3.95 -7.82 4.00
CA GLU A 128 4.23 -6.45 3.59
C GLU A 128 2.95 -5.62 3.73
N VAL A 129 3.05 -4.43 4.31
CA VAL A 129 1.95 -3.50 4.51
C VAL A 129 2.32 -2.14 3.92
N HIS A 130 1.53 -1.69 2.96
CA HIS A 130 1.61 -0.36 2.37
C HIS A 130 0.88 0.62 3.29
N LEU A 131 1.63 1.50 3.94
CA LEU A 131 1.11 2.51 4.86
C LEU A 131 0.88 3.86 4.17
N GLU A 132 1.27 3.97 2.91
CA GLU A 132 1.18 5.18 2.10
C GLU A 132 1.75 6.38 2.87
N ASN A 133 0.90 7.36 3.22
CA ASN A 133 1.26 8.60 3.90
C ASN A 133 1.15 8.53 5.43
N SER A 134 0.93 7.35 5.99
CA SER A 134 0.65 7.15 7.41
C SER A 134 1.66 6.23 8.08
N SER A 135 1.60 6.19 9.41
CA SER A 135 2.25 5.17 10.22
C SER A 135 1.24 4.11 10.63
N MET A 136 1.75 2.95 11.03
CA MET A 136 0.95 1.93 11.70
C MET A 136 0.94 2.19 13.21
N GLU A 137 -0.21 2.02 13.85
CA GLU A 137 -0.32 1.97 15.31
C GLU A 137 -0.82 0.59 15.72
N LEU A 138 -0.18 -0.01 16.72
CA LEU A 138 -0.60 -1.31 17.27
C LEU A 138 -1.52 -1.06 18.47
N ILE A 139 -2.71 -1.65 18.47
CA ILE A 139 -3.72 -1.44 19.50
C ILE A 139 -4.66 -2.65 19.60
N ASP A 140 -4.94 -3.10 20.83
CA ASP A 140 -6.07 -4.00 21.13
C ASP A 140 -7.34 -3.13 21.19
N ILE A 141 -8.06 -3.04 20.07
CA ILE A 141 -9.10 -2.03 19.92
C ILE A 141 -10.44 -2.44 20.54
N ASP A 142 -10.71 -3.74 20.63
CA ASP A 142 -11.95 -4.28 21.17
C ASP A 142 -11.80 -4.93 22.57
N GLY A 143 -10.57 -5.03 23.08
CA GLY A 143 -10.25 -5.52 24.41
C GLY A 143 -10.28 -7.05 24.52
N ASP A 144 -10.14 -7.76 23.40
CA ASP A 144 -10.12 -9.23 23.38
C ASP A 144 -8.75 -9.84 23.74
N GLY A 145 -7.72 -9.00 23.86
CA GLY A 145 -6.34 -9.39 24.18
C GLY A 145 -5.50 -9.79 22.95
N GLN A 146 -6.05 -9.67 21.75
CA GLN A 146 -5.33 -9.69 20.48
C GLN A 146 -5.15 -8.26 20.00
N TRP A 147 -4.00 -7.99 19.38
CA TRP A 147 -3.68 -6.65 18.91
C TRP A 147 -3.96 -6.52 17.42
N GLU A 148 -4.68 -5.47 17.06
CA GLU A 148 -4.83 -4.99 15.70
C GLU A 148 -3.72 -4.03 15.31
N ALA A 149 -3.52 -3.89 14.00
CA ALA A 149 -2.75 -2.80 13.43
C ALA A 149 -3.70 -1.77 12.81
N ASN A 150 -3.79 -0.59 13.40
CA ASN A 150 -4.45 0.57 12.84
C ASN A 150 -3.62 1.14 11.69
N VAL A 151 -4.26 1.25 10.51
CA VAL A 151 -3.71 1.78 9.27
C VAL A 151 -4.70 2.78 8.66
N ILE A 152 -4.22 3.68 7.80
CA ILE A 152 -5.09 4.63 7.11
C ILE A 152 -5.27 4.20 5.66
N ASP A 153 -6.53 4.03 5.28
CA ASP A 153 -6.96 3.92 3.89
C ASP A 153 -7.04 5.31 3.26
N TRP A 154 -6.22 5.53 2.24
CA TRP A 154 -6.12 6.76 1.47
C TRP A 154 -6.70 6.59 0.05
N SER A 155 -7.61 5.63 -0.18
CA SER A 155 -8.23 5.39 -1.50
C SER A 155 -8.90 6.63 -2.11
N PHE A 156 -9.26 7.62 -1.28
CA PHE A 156 -9.84 8.90 -1.73
C PHE A 156 -8.83 10.07 -1.76
N ALA A 157 -7.54 9.81 -1.51
CA ALA A 157 -6.49 10.79 -1.70
C ALA A 157 -6.44 11.23 -3.16
N TYR A 158 -6.54 12.55 -3.39
CA TYR A 158 -6.61 13.12 -4.75
C TYR A 158 -7.81 12.64 -5.56
N TYR A 159 -8.93 12.30 -4.91
CA TYR A 159 -10.12 11.86 -5.63
C TYR A 159 -10.50 12.87 -6.72
N PHE A 160 -10.66 12.38 -7.95
CA PHE A 160 -10.96 13.20 -9.10
C PHE A 160 -12.01 12.48 -9.95
N LEU A 161 -13.21 13.03 -9.98
CA LEU A 161 -14.25 12.60 -10.90
C LEU A 161 -14.29 13.54 -12.11
N ASP A 162 -14.29 14.85 -11.87
CA ASP A 162 -14.18 15.91 -12.88
C ASP A 162 -13.66 17.25 -12.30
N GLU A 163 -13.70 18.32 -13.10
CA GLU A 163 -13.19 19.65 -12.73
C GLU A 163 -13.93 20.28 -11.54
N ASP A 164 -15.21 19.95 -11.34
CA ASP A 164 -16.05 20.47 -10.27
C ASP A 164 -16.11 19.49 -9.08
N HIS A 165 -15.86 18.20 -9.32
CA HIS A 165 -15.92 17.12 -8.34
C HIS A 165 -14.53 16.50 -8.10
N ASN A 166 -13.69 17.20 -7.35
CA ASN A 166 -12.38 16.72 -6.95
C ASN A 166 -12.02 17.10 -5.52
N LEU A 167 -11.13 16.32 -4.92
CA LEU A 167 -10.56 16.55 -3.60
C LEU A 167 -9.06 16.77 -3.73
N CYS A 168 -8.59 17.90 -3.20
CA CYS A 168 -7.16 18.06 -2.97
C CYS A 168 -6.69 17.06 -1.92
N TYR A 169 -5.41 16.71 -1.87
CA TYR A 169 -4.89 15.78 -0.86
C TYR A 169 -5.16 16.21 0.58
N ALA A 170 -4.89 17.47 0.91
CA ALA A 170 -5.18 18.00 2.25
C ALA A 170 -6.70 18.07 2.56
N CYS A 171 -7.53 17.95 1.52
CA CYS A 171 -8.98 17.96 1.58
C CYS A 171 -9.55 16.53 1.56
N SER A 172 -8.73 15.53 1.24
CA SER A 172 -9.17 14.15 1.06
C SER A 172 -9.32 13.47 2.43
N PRO A 173 -10.37 12.67 2.65
CA PRO A 173 -10.48 11.90 3.87
C PRO A 173 -9.46 10.75 3.86
N GLY A 174 -8.76 10.55 4.98
CA GLY A 174 -8.19 9.26 5.34
C GLY A 174 -9.17 8.48 6.21
N PHE A 175 -9.27 7.18 6.01
CA PHE A 175 -10.16 6.30 6.78
C PHE A 175 -9.34 5.36 7.66
N ALA A 176 -9.59 5.34 8.97
CA ALA A 176 -9.00 4.34 9.84
C ALA A 176 -9.52 2.94 9.48
N ARG A 177 -8.59 2.03 9.23
CA ARG A 177 -8.83 0.60 8.98
C ARG A 177 -7.92 -0.22 9.90
N TYR A 178 -8.26 -1.47 10.08
CA TYR A 178 -7.55 -2.35 10.99
C TYR A 178 -7.08 -3.58 10.23
N LEU A 179 -5.84 -3.99 10.47
CA LEU A 179 -5.40 -5.32 10.13
C LEU A 179 -5.62 -6.20 11.35
N VAL A 180 -6.21 -7.36 11.11
CA VAL A 180 -6.49 -8.38 12.14
C VAL A 180 -5.62 -9.59 11.86
N TYR A 181 -5.10 -10.19 12.93
CA TYR A 181 -4.33 -11.42 12.82
C TYR A 181 -5.21 -12.65 12.98
N THR A 182 -4.98 -13.65 12.14
CA THR A 182 -5.69 -14.93 12.17
C THR A 182 -4.68 -16.07 12.04
N ASP A 183 -5.14 -17.31 12.14
CA ASP A 183 -4.29 -18.49 11.88
C ASP A 183 -3.77 -18.56 10.43
N GLN A 184 -4.31 -17.73 9.52
CA GLN A 184 -3.83 -17.58 8.14
C GLN A 184 -2.88 -16.39 7.97
N GLY A 185 -2.55 -15.69 9.05
CA GLY A 185 -1.77 -14.46 9.05
C GLY A 185 -2.65 -13.21 9.14
N TRP A 186 -2.04 -12.07 8.84
CA TRP A 186 -2.70 -10.77 8.82
C TRP A 186 -3.71 -10.69 7.66
N ARG A 187 -4.77 -9.89 7.83
CA ARG A 187 -5.68 -9.46 6.77
C ARG A 187 -6.31 -8.12 7.13
N ALA A 188 -6.82 -7.38 6.16
CA ALA A 188 -7.69 -6.26 6.45
C ALA A 188 -8.99 -6.72 7.13
N ASN A 189 -9.51 -5.90 8.04
CA ASN A 189 -10.78 -6.13 8.70
C ASN A 189 -11.94 -6.02 7.69
N ALA A 190 -12.95 -6.87 7.85
CA ALA A 190 -14.13 -6.87 7.01
C ALA A 190 -15.19 -5.86 7.48
N PRO A 191 -16.08 -5.39 6.60
CA PRO A 191 -17.26 -4.63 7.02
C PRO A 191 -18.08 -5.40 8.07
N GLY A 192 -18.42 -4.72 9.17
CA GLY A 192 -19.18 -5.28 10.29
C GLY A 192 -18.35 -6.06 11.32
N GLU A 193 -17.02 -6.16 11.16
CA GLU A 193 -16.14 -6.83 12.13
C GLU A 193 -15.98 -5.99 13.43
N PHE A 194 -15.83 -4.67 13.30
CA PHE A 194 -15.72 -3.73 14.43
C PHE A 194 -16.85 -2.67 14.43
N PRO A 195 -18.13 -3.09 14.53
CA PRO A 195 -19.27 -2.19 14.28
C PRO A 195 -19.33 -1.04 15.29
N GLN A 196 -19.05 -1.30 16.58
CA GLN A 196 -19.11 -0.27 17.61
C GLN A 196 -18.00 0.78 17.44
N ILE A 197 -16.78 0.35 17.08
CA ILE A 197 -15.64 1.25 16.83
C ILE A 197 -15.97 2.25 15.71
N TYR A 198 -16.50 1.76 14.59
CA TYR A 198 -16.90 2.65 13.49
C TYR A 198 -18.09 3.54 13.84
N MET A 199 -19.07 3.03 14.61
CA MET A 199 -20.20 3.83 15.08
C MET A 199 -19.77 4.95 16.03
N ASP A 200 -18.82 4.68 16.93
CA ASP A 200 -18.24 5.68 17.83
C ASP A 200 -17.42 6.71 17.05
N THR A 201 -16.70 6.26 16.02
CA THR A 201 -15.97 7.14 15.10
C THR A 201 -16.94 8.09 14.38
N ILE A 202 -18.07 7.59 13.87
CA ILE A 202 -19.14 8.40 13.27
C ILE A 202 -19.69 9.42 14.27
N ALA A 203 -20.00 8.98 15.50
CA ALA A 203 -20.64 9.80 16.53
C ALA A 203 -19.76 10.97 17.02
N THR A 204 -18.44 10.89 16.82
CA THR A 204 -17.48 11.95 17.21
C THR A 204 -17.20 12.95 16.10
N GLN A 205 -17.66 12.70 14.86
CA GLN A 205 -17.50 13.67 13.78
C GLN A 205 -18.49 14.83 13.93
N TYR A 206 -18.04 16.05 13.66
CA TYR A 206 -18.90 17.22 13.59
C TYR A 206 -19.65 17.23 12.26
N ASN A 207 -20.92 17.63 12.27
CA ASN A 207 -21.68 17.82 11.03
C ASN A 207 -21.09 18.98 10.21
N GLU A 208 -20.21 18.64 9.29
CA GLU A 208 -19.69 19.53 8.25
C GLU A 208 -20.34 19.15 6.92
N HIS A 209 -20.89 20.14 6.22
CA HIS A 209 -21.49 19.92 4.90
C HIS A 209 -20.41 20.10 3.82
N ASP A 210 -19.46 19.16 3.79
CA ASP A 210 -18.49 19.05 2.71
C ASP A 210 -18.42 17.60 2.18
N ALA A 211 -17.91 17.45 0.96
CA ALA A 211 -17.88 16.15 0.29
C ALA A 211 -16.98 15.13 1.02
N ALA A 212 -15.83 15.55 1.55
CA ALA A 212 -14.91 14.65 2.24
C ALA A 212 -15.52 14.08 3.53
N HIS A 213 -16.25 14.91 4.27
CA HIS A 213 -17.00 14.51 5.45
C HIS A 213 -18.14 13.53 5.09
N ALA A 214 -18.94 13.84 4.06
CA ALA A 214 -20.02 12.98 3.60
C ALA A 214 -19.49 11.59 3.14
N ILE A 215 -18.39 11.59 2.37
CA ILE A 215 -17.67 10.37 1.94
C ILE A 215 -17.22 9.56 3.16
N ARG A 216 -16.57 10.20 4.14
CA ARG A 216 -16.11 9.54 5.38
C ARG A 216 -17.25 8.90 6.16
N LEU A 217 -18.37 9.58 6.33
CA LEU A 217 -19.49 9.02 7.09
C LEU A 217 -20.18 7.88 6.33
N ALA A 218 -20.31 7.96 5.01
CA ALA A 218 -20.82 6.86 4.20
C ALA A 218 -19.88 5.63 4.27
N TYR A 219 -18.57 5.85 4.11
CA TYR A 219 -17.53 4.81 4.23
C TYR A 219 -17.60 4.10 5.59
N TYR A 220 -17.58 4.85 6.69
CA TYR A 220 -17.67 4.25 8.03
C TYR A 220 -19.03 3.60 8.30
N THR A 221 -20.11 4.07 7.67
CA THR A 221 -21.42 3.42 7.78
C THR A 221 -21.40 2.03 7.14
N LEU A 222 -20.73 1.87 5.99
CA LEU A 222 -20.49 0.55 5.39
C LEU A 222 -19.62 -0.31 6.31
N MET A 223 -18.50 0.23 6.80
CA MET A 223 -17.58 -0.49 7.69
C MET A 223 -18.23 -0.91 9.02
N ALA A 224 -19.18 -0.13 9.52
CA ALA A 224 -19.99 -0.48 10.69
C ALA A 224 -21.00 -1.61 10.42
N GLY A 225 -21.11 -2.11 9.19
CA GLY A 225 -22.11 -3.11 8.79
C GLY A 225 -23.52 -2.53 8.58
N GLY A 226 -23.64 -1.20 8.36
CA GLY A 226 -24.92 -0.52 8.21
C GLY A 226 -25.69 -0.84 6.92
N GLY A 227 -25.04 -1.48 5.95
CA GLY A 227 -25.59 -1.79 4.63
C GLY A 227 -25.55 -0.61 3.65
N GLN A 228 -25.64 -0.91 2.35
CA GLN A 228 -25.49 0.09 1.30
C GLN A 228 -26.60 1.16 1.32
N ASP A 229 -27.86 0.78 1.55
CA ASP A 229 -28.99 1.73 1.61
C ASP A 229 -28.77 2.81 2.68
N LYS A 230 -28.31 2.40 3.87
CA LYS A 230 -28.06 3.35 4.97
C LYS A 230 -26.87 4.26 4.65
N ALA A 231 -25.77 3.69 4.14
CA ALA A 231 -24.59 4.46 3.78
C ALA A 231 -24.87 5.46 2.65
N ARG A 232 -25.67 5.06 1.65
CA ARG A 232 -26.11 5.93 0.56
C ARG A 232 -26.97 7.07 1.07
N ASN A 233 -27.96 6.79 1.92
CA ASN A 233 -28.80 7.85 2.49
C ASN A 233 -27.94 8.84 3.30
N THR A 234 -26.97 8.35 4.08
CA THR A 234 -26.02 9.20 4.79
C THR A 234 -25.20 10.07 3.84
N LEU A 235 -24.74 9.53 2.71
CA LEU A 235 -24.06 10.30 1.68
C LEU A 235 -24.99 11.40 1.14
N GLU A 236 -26.14 11.04 0.60
CA GLU A 236 -27.11 11.96 -0.02
C GLU A 236 -27.54 13.09 0.93
N GLU A 237 -27.76 12.80 2.22
CA GLU A 237 -28.17 13.80 3.22
C GLU A 237 -27.08 14.84 3.52
N LEU A 238 -25.81 14.46 3.45
CA LEU A 238 -24.68 15.30 3.86
C LEU A 238 -23.94 15.95 2.70
N LEU A 239 -24.05 15.37 1.51
CA LEU A 239 -23.33 15.79 0.33
C LEU A 239 -23.75 17.23 -0.09
N PRO A 240 -22.79 18.12 -0.40
CA PRO A 240 -23.11 19.48 -0.84
C PRO A 240 -23.98 19.48 -2.11
N PRO A 241 -24.86 20.49 -2.30
CA PRO A 241 -25.75 20.56 -3.47
C PRO A 241 -25.05 20.39 -4.82
N GLU A 242 -23.83 20.91 -4.94
CA GLU A 242 -23.02 20.87 -6.14
C GLU A 242 -22.47 19.48 -6.49
N TRP A 243 -22.51 18.51 -5.55
CA TRP A 243 -22.08 17.11 -5.75
C TRP A 243 -23.28 16.14 -5.92
N GLN A 244 -24.52 16.62 -5.80
CA GLN A 244 -25.70 15.76 -5.74
C GLN A 244 -25.99 15.01 -7.04
N ASP A 245 -25.57 15.54 -8.19
CA ASP A 245 -25.75 14.90 -9.49
C ASP A 245 -24.77 13.75 -9.75
N VAL A 246 -23.69 13.64 -8.97
CA VAL A 246 -22.69 12.57 -9.07
C VAL A 246 -22.80 11.52 -7.95
N VAL A 247 -23.83 11.58 -7.12
CA VAL A 247 -23.95 10.75 -5.92
C VAL A 247 -23.92 9.25 -6.19
N ASP A 248 -24.51 8.80 -7.31
CA ASP A 248 -24.51 7.38 -7.68
C ASP A 248 -23.10 6.86 -8.00
N THR A 249 -22.31 7.66 -8.75
CA THR A 249 -20.92 7.32 -9.09
C THR A 249 -20.04 7.38 -7.85
N LEU A 250 -20.12 8.48 -7.09
CA LEU A 250 -19.35 8.65 -5.86
C LEU A 250 -19.63 7.51 -4.87
N PHE A 251 -20.89 7.11 -4.71
CA PHE A 251 -21.24 6.01 -3.82
C PHE A 251 -20.68 4.67 -4.29
N ALA A 252 -20.69 4.40 -5.61
CA ALA A 252 -20.08 3.19 -6.16
C ALA A 252 -18.57 3.14 -5.86
N ASP A 253 -17.86 4.26 -6.00
CA ASP A 253 -16.43 4.36 -5.68
C ASP A 253 -16.16 4.14 -4.19
N ILE A 254 -17.04 4.62 -3.30
CA ILE A 254 -16.94 4.36 -1.85
C ILE A 254 -17.10 2.86 -1.55
N VAL A 255 -18.05 2.19 -2.20
CA VAL A 255 -18.26 0.74 -2.05
C VAL A 255 -17.04 -0.03 -2.54
N GLU A 256 -16.49 0.34 -3.70
CA GLU A 256 -15.27 -0.25 -4.25
C GLU A 256 -14.08 -0.08 -3.29
N ALA A 257 -13.88 1.12 -2.73
CA ALA A 257 -12.81 1.36 -1.75
C ALA A 257 -12.98 0.49 -0.50
N VAL A 258 -14.20 0.35 0.03
CA VAL A 258 -14.47 -0.49 1.21
C VAL A 258 -14.19 -1.96 0.95
N GLU A 259 -14.67 -2.49 -0.18
CA GLU A 259 -14.61 -3.91 -0.54
C GLU A 259 -13.23 -4.32 -1.10
N GLY A 260 -12.56 -3.40 -1.80
CA GLY A 260 -11.28 -3.62 -2.46
C GLY A 260 -10.05 -3.30 -1.59
N TYR A 261 -10.23 -2.80 -0.36
CA TYR A 261 -9.12 -2.42 0.50
C TYR A 261 -8.21 -3.62 0.83
N ALA A 262 -7.02 -3.62 0.23
CA ALA A 262 -6.01 -4.65 0.39
C ALA A 262 -4.62 -4.00 0.55
N PRO A 263 -4.32 -3.38 1.71
CA PRO A 263 -3.09 -2.62 1.92
C PRO A 263 -1.88 -3.53 2.12
N MET A 264 -2.00 -4.83 1.88
CA MET A 264 -1.01 -5.80 2.29
C MET A 264 -0.82 -6.92 1.28
N ARG A 265 0.39 -7.47 1.28
CA ARG A 265 0.82 -8.60 0.48
C ARG A 265 1.46 -9.63 1.39
N VAL A 266 1.05 -10.89 1.25
CA VAL A 266 1.72 -12.03 1.90
C VAL A 266 2.92 -12.42 1.06
N LEU A 267 4.08 -12.55 1.68
CA LEU A 267 5.30 -13.05 1.05
C LEU A 267 5.43 -14.54 1.36
N GLU A 268 5.36 -15.36 0.32
CA GLU A 268 5.43 -16.82 0.45
C GLU A 268 6.84 -17.27 0.82
N LEU A 269 6.93 -18.21 1.76
CA LEU A 269 8.17 -18.88 2.10
C LEU A 269 8.32 -20.11 1.20
N GLU A 270 9.06 -19.97 0.10
CA GLU A 270 9.41 -21.09 -0.78
C GLU A 270 10.46 -22.04 -0.18
#